data_AF-A0A484FMY6-F1
#
_entry.id   AF-A0A484FMY6-F1
#
_cell.length_a   1.000
_cell.length_b   1.000
_cell.length_c   1.000
_cell.angle_alpha   90.00
_cell.angle_beta   90.00
_cell.angle_gamma   90.00
#
_symmetry.space_group_name_H-M   'P 1'
#
loop_
_entity.id
_entity.type
_entity.pdbx_description
1 polymer ?
#
loop_
_entity_poly.entity_id
_entity_poly.type
_entity_poly.pdbx_seq_one_letter_code
_entity_poly.pdbx_strand_id
1 'polypeptide(L)'
;MDVSSEHSAGQATTDGKTKLKPQLPVSCDPPYPDAPQKQLVWVVFGGTGHMGRSLVKCALSRGDLVACVGRVFETRPDELSAWQDHENYLGLLALPTH
;
A
#
# COMPACT_ATOMS: atom_id res chain seq x y z
N MET A 1 13.70 18.10 -40.32
CA MET A 1 13.00 16.98 -39.63
C MET A 1 12.59 17.56 -38.30
N ASP A 2 11.44 18.21 -38.37
CA ASP A 2 10.90 19.16 -37.42
C ASP A 2 9.68 18.48 -36.81
N VAL A 3 9.66 18.31 -35.49
CA VAL A 3 8.42 18.19 -34.72
C VAL A 3 8.69 18.83 -33.36
N SER A 4 8.49 20.15 -33.31
CA SER A 4 7.95 20.80 -32.10
C SER A 4 6.47 20.44 -32.07
N SER A 5 6.01 19.72 -31.05
CA SER A 5 4.59 19.43 -30.88
C SER A 5 4.07 20.23 -29.68
N GLU A 6 3.59 21.42 -30.00
CA GLU A 6 2.67 22.20 -29.17
C GLU A 6 1.34 21.44 -29.16
N HIS A 7 0.89 20.92 -28.02
CA HIS A 7 -0.47 20.39 -27.92
C HIS A 7 -1.42 21.49 -27.48
N SER A 8 -2.07 22.03 -28.51
CA SER A 8 -3.16 22.98 -28.50
C SER A 8 -4.31 22.57 -27.58
N ALA A 9 -4.91 23.57 -26.93
CA ALA A 9 -6.16 23.47 -26.21
C ALA A 9 -7.31 23.15 -27.20
N GLY A 10 -7.67 21.88 -27.32
CA GLY A 10 -8.92 21.42 -27.94
C GLY A 10 -9.92 21.04 -26.85
N GLN A 11 -10.83 21.96 -26.50
CA GLN A 11 -12.20 22.02 -27.01
C GLN A 11 -13.18 21.15 -26.19
N ALA A 12 -13.98 21.86 -25.40
CA ALA A 12 -15.13 21.33 -24.71
C ALA A 12 -16.15 20.80 -25.73
N THR A 13 -16.48 19.51 -25.65
CA THR A 13 -17.68 18.94 -26.23
C THR A 13 -18.61 18.49 -25.11
N THR A 14 -19.81 19.04 -25.17
CA THR A 14 -20.94 18.82 -24.28
C THR A 14 -21.52 17.43 -24.53
N ASP A 15 -21.40 16.53 -23.54
CA ASP A 15 -22.34 15.43 -23.34
C ASP A 15 -22.34 15.07 -21.86
N GLY A 16 -23.23 15.74 -21.11
CA GLY A 16 -23.26 15.80 -19.66
C GLY A 16 -23.77 14.53 -18.98
N LYS A 17 -23.20 13.37 -19.30
CA LYS A 17 -23.25 12.22 -18.40
C LYS A 17 -22.35 12.59 -17.23
N THR A 18 -22.95 12.94 -16.09
CA THR A 18 -22.24 13.29 -14.84
C THR A 18 -21.32 12.14 -14.44
N LYS A 19 -20.09 12.17 -14.98
CA LYS A 19 -18.99 11.34 -14.51
C LYS A 19 -18.81 11.78 -13.06
N LEU A 20 -19.31 10.98 -12.13
CA LEU A 20 -19.01 11.09 -10.72
C LEU A 20 -17.49 11.04 -10.62
N LYS A 21 -16.84 12.20 -10.56
CA LYS A 21 -15.41 12.28 -10.30
C LYS A 21 -15.24 11.61 -8.95
N PRO A 22 -14.38 10.57 -8.84
CA PRO A 22 -14.03 10.01 -7.53
C PRO A 22 -13.52 11.16 -6.66
N GLN A 23 -14.33 11.58 -5.70
CA GLN A 23 -13.93 12.56 -4.70
C GLN A 23 -13.43 11.77 -3.50
N LEU A 24 -12.20 12.07 -3.09
CA LEU A 24 -11.69 11.53 -1.84
C LEU A 24 -12.55 12.07 -0.68
N PRO A 25 -12.67 11.32 0.42
CA PRO A 25 -13.30 11.83 1.63
C PRO A 25 -12.70 13.19 2.02
N VAL A 26 -13.49 14.07 2.63
CA VAL A 26 -13.06 15.40 3.07
C VAL A 26 -11.86 15.35 4.04
N SER A 27 -11.62 14.20 4.68
CA SER A 27 -10.47 13.93 5.53
C SER A 27 -9.14 13.70 4.77
N CYS A 28 -9.17 13.54 3.45
CA CYS A 28 -7.97 13.43 2.64
C CYS A 28 -7.51 14.82 2.22
N ASP A 29 -6.59 15.39 2.99
CA ASP A 29 -5.81 16.53 2.53
C ASP A 29 -5.13 16.15 1.20
N PRO A 30 -5.01 17.10 0.25
CA PRO A 30 -4.35 16.83 -1.01
C PRO A 30 -2.92 16.34 -0.74
N PRO A 31 -2.42 15.34 -1.49
CA PRO A 31 -1.07 14.84 -1.30
C PRO A 31 -0.08 15.98 -1.56
N TYR A 32 0.53 16.49 -0.50
CA TYR A 32 1.55 17.54 -0.59
C TYR A 32 2.93 16.89 -0.74
N PRO A 33 3.78 17.35 -1.69
CA PRO A 33 5.07 16.72 -1.97
C PRO A 33 5.97 16.56 -0.75
N ASP A 34 5.94 17.54 0.16
CA ASP A 34 6.79 17.59 1.35
C ASP A 34 6.02 17.30 2.66
N ALA A 35 4.79 16.76 2.58
CA ALA A 35 4.10 16.37 3.80
C ALA A 35 4.88 15.22 4.47
N PRO A 36 5.19 15.32 5.78
CA PRO A 36 5.84 14.23 6.48
C PRO A 36 4.95 12.99 6.40
N GLN A 37 5.50 11.89 5.88
CA GLN A 37 4.80 10.62 5.86
C GLN A 37 4.57 10.18 7.31
N LYS A 38 3.33 10.24 7.76
CA LYS A 38 2.95 9.80 9.10
C LYS A 38 3.10 8.27 9.15
N GLN A 39 3.92 7.78 10.07
CA GLN A 39 4.03 6.34 10.33
C GLN A 39 2.66 5.76 10.69
N LEU A 40 2.24 4.73 9.96
CA LEU A 40 1.01 4.00 10.20
C LEU A 40 1.27 2.71 10.98
N VAL A 41 0.20 2.15 11.55
CA VAL A 41 0.21 0.84 12.21
C VAL A 41 -0.74 -0.08 11.47
N TRP A 42 -0.23 -1.17 10.93
CA TRP A 42 -0.97 -2.13 10.11
C TRP A 42 -1.20 -3.42 10.88
N VAL A 43 -2.44 -3.92 10.88
CA VAL A 43 -2.77 -5.29 11.30
C VAL A 43 -3.21 -6.06 10.07
N VAL A 44 -2.36 -6.96 9.57
CA VAL A 44 -2.58 -7.66 8.30
C VAL A 44 -3.05 -9.09 8.56
N PHE A 45 -4.35 -9.32 8.43
CA PHE A 45 -4.93 -10.66 8.43
C PHE A 45 -4.65 -11.38 7.11
N GLY A 46 -4.21 -12.64 7.19
CA GLY A 46 -3.68 -13.34 6.02
C GLY A 46 -2.31 -12.81 5.59
N GLY A 47 -1.55 -12.21 6.52
CA GLY A 47 -0.22 -11.64 6.25
C GLY A 47 0.80 -12.68 5.75
N THR A 48 0.55 -13.97 6.03
CA THR A 48 1.34 -15.10 5.54
C THR A 48 0.98 -15.55 4.13
N GLY A 49 -0.17 -15.13 3.60
CA GLY A 49 -0.62 -15.49 2.24
C GLY A 49 0.06 -14.66 1.17
N HIS A 50 0.04 -15.13 -0.08
CA HIS A 50 0.77 -14.52 -1.21
C HIS A 50 0.52 -13.01 -1.38
N MET A 51 -0.73 -12.55 -1.23
CA MET A 51 -1.07 -11.13 -1.29
C MET A 51 -0.71 -10.37 -0.02
N GLY A 52 -0.91 -10.99 1.15
CA GLY A 52 -0.59 -10.38 2.45
C GLY A 52 0.89 -10.04 2.56
N ARG A 53 1.78 -10.93 2.09
CA ARG A 53 3.23 -10.70 2.09
C ARG A 53 3.64 -9.46 1.30
N SER A 54 3.04 -9.25 0.13
CA SER A 54 3.32 -8.07 -0.70
C SER A 54 2.89 -6.77 -0.01
N LEU A 55 1.77 -6.79 0.73
CA LEU A 55 1.32 -5.66 1.53
C LEU A 55 2.27 -5.39 2.71
N VAL A 56 2.64 -6.43 3.45
CA VAL A 56 3.57 -6.34 4.59
C VAL A 56 4.91 -5.75 4.15
N LYS A 57 5.48 -6.25 3.04
CA LYS A 57 6.73 -5.73 2.48
C LYS A 57 6.62 -4.25 2.10
N CYS A 58 5.51 -3.84 1.50
CA CYS A 58 5.29 -2.45 1.10
C CYS A 58 5.19 -1.52 2.32
N ALA A 59 4.41 -1.91 3.34
CA ALA A 59 4.28 -1.15 4.58
C ALA A 59 5.62 -1.04 5.33
N LEU A 60 6.36 -2.15 5.47
CA LEU A 60 7.67 -2.14 6.11
C LEU A 60 8.66 -1.23 5.38
N SER A 61 8.69 -1.24 4.03
CA SER A 61 9.57 -0.37 3.24
C SER A 61 9.25 1.13 3.36
N ARG A 62 8.02 1.47 3.77
CA ARG A 62 7.60 2.85 4.05
C ARG A 62 7.96 3.30 5.47
N GLY A 63 8.48 2.40 6.30
CA GLY A 63 8.78 2.66 7.70
C GLY A 63 7.58 2.49 8.62
N ASP A 64 6.47 1.91 8.15
CA ASP A 64 5.26 1.69 8.96
C ASP A 64 5.42 0.52 9.92
N LEU A 65 4.71 0.54 11.04
CA LEU A 65 4.66 -0.57 11.98
C LEU A 65 3.70 -1.64 11.47
N VAL A 66 4.11 -2.91 11.49
CA VAL A 66 3.28 -4.01 10.94
C VAL A 66 3.18 -5.18 11.90
N ALA A 67 1.95 -5.55 12.26
CA ALA A 67 1.62 -6.81 12.89
C ALA A 67 0.93 -7.74 11.88
N CYS A 68 1.42 -8.97 11.73
CA CYS A 68 0.83 -9.97 10.86
C CYS A 68 -0.03 -10.95 11.63
N VAL A 69 -1.13 -11.40 11.03
CA VAL A 69 -1.95 -12.50 11.54
C VAL A 69 -2.06 -13.55 10.44
N GLY A 70 -1.75 -14.81 10.75
CA GLY A 70 -1.74 -15.86 9.74
C GLY A 70 -1.45 -17.25 10.30
N ARG A 71 -1.06 -18.17 9.42
CA ARG A 71 -0.69 -19.55 9.77
C ARG A 71 0.78 -19.79 9.45
N VAL A 72 1.49 -20.47 10.36
CA VAL A 72 2.95 -20.72 10.23
C VAL A 72 3.28 -21.60 9.01
N PHE A 73 2.38 -22.50 8.60
CA PHE A 73 2.64 -23.52 7.57
C PHE A 73 2.37 -23.08 6.13
N GLU A 74 1.88 -21.86 5.92
CA GLU A 74 1.65 -21.35 4.55
C GLU A 74 2.93 -20.82 3.90
N THR A 75 3.95 -20.53 4.70
CA THR A 75 5.18 -19.86 4.24
C THR A 75 6.40 -20.56 4.81
N ARG A 76 7.47 -20.65 4.01
CA ARG A 76 8.74 -21.21 4.47
C ARG A 76 9.27 -20.35 5.64
N PRO A 77 9.78 -20.97 6.72
CA PRO A 77 10.35 -20.22 7.85
C PRO A 77 11.39 -19.19 7.41
N ASP A 78 12.19 -19.51 6.39
CA ASP A 78 13.22 -18.65 5.80
C ASP A 78 12.68 -17.30 5.27
N GLU A 79 11.45 -17.29 4.75
CA GLU A 79 10.82 -16.07 4.22
C GLU A 79 10.24 -15.20 5.34
N LEU A 80 9.83 -15.82 6.45
CA LEU A 80 9.31 -15.14 7.64
C LEU A 80 10.44 -14.50 8.46
N SER A 81 11.61 -15.15 8.52
CA SER A 81 12.79 -14.59 9.20
C SER A 81 13.26 -13.28 8.57
N ALA A 82 13.08 -13.11 7.25
CA ALA A 82 13.47 -11.87 6.56
C ALA A 82 12.70 -10.62 7.05
N TRP A 83 11.56 -10.77 7.72
CA TRP A 83 10.83 -9.64 8.32
C TRP A 83 11.16 -9.44 9.80
N GLN A 84 11.65 -10.48 10.48
CA GLN A 84 11.98 -10.42 11.91
C GLN A 84 13.13 -9.44 12.19
N ASP A 85 14.00 -9.23 11.22
CA ASP A 85 15.12 -8.29 11.32
C ASP A 85 14.71 -6.82 11.07
N HIS A 86 13.45 -6.57 10.67
CA HIS A 86 12.96 -5.20 10.44
C HIS A 86 12.48 -4.60 11.77
N GLU A 87 13.08 -3.49 12.21
CA GLU A 87 12.76 -2.79 13.48
C GLU A 87 11.28 -2.40 13.63
N ASN A 88 10.57 -2.20 12.52
CA ASN A 88 9.15 -1.85 12.45
C ASN A 88 8.22 -3.07 12.28
N TYR A 89 8.74 -4.30 12.31
CA TYR A 89 7.93 -5.50 12.35
C TYR A 89 7.58 -5.87 13.79
N LEU A 90 6.29 -5.85 14.11
CA LEU A 90 5.78 -6.14 15.47
C LEU A 90 5.57 -7.64 15.72
N GLY A 91 5.68 -8.47 14.69
CA GLY A 91 5.61 -9.93 14.79
C GLY A 91 4.44 -10.59 14.06
N LEU A 92 4.39 -11.91 14.17
CA LEU A 92 3.35 -12.77 13.63
C LEU A 92 2.50 -13.36 14.76
N LEU A 93 1.20 -13.09 14.75
CA LEU A 93 0.22 -13.83 15.52
C LEU A 93 -0.28 -15.02 14.70
N ALA A 94 0.15 -16.22 15.09
CA ALA A 94 -0.32 -17.46 14.49
C ALA A 94 -0.61 -18.49 15.59
N LEU A 95 -1.65 -19.30 15.38
CA LEU A 95 -1.91 -20.43 16.27
C LEU A 95 -0.88 -21.55 15.97
N PRO A 96 -0.31 -22.18 17.01
CA PRO A 96 0.47 -23.39 16.82
C PRO A 96 -0.45 -24.48 16.27
N THR A 97 -0.14 -25.04 15.11
CA THR A 97 -0.83 -26.27 14.66
C THR A 97 -0.16 -27.44 15.36
N HIS A 98 -0.98 -28.25 16.04
CA HIS A 98 -0.56 -29.39 16.83
C HIS A 98 -0.21 -30.61 15.97
#